data_AF-A0A349Z7Q1-F1
#
_entry.id   AF-A0A349Z7Q1-F1
#
_cell.length_a   1.000
_cell.length_b   1.000
_cell.length_c   1.000
_cell.angle_alpha   90.00
_cell.angle_beta   90.00
_cell.angle_gamma   90.00
#
_symmetry.space_group_name_H-M   'P 1'
#
loop_
_entity.id
_entity.type
_entity.pdbx_description
1 polymer ?
#
loop_
_entity_poly.entity_id
_entity_poly.type
_entity_poly.pdbx_seq_one_letter_code
_entity_poly.pdbx_strand_id
1 'polypeptide(L)' 'MDFVTLQARLRPGSIAVNDVTHCRTWSYTEFDNTINRLVSWCQVNGLKQGDRVACLSKNRAELVAL' A
#
# COMPACT_ATOMS: atom_id res chain seq x y z
N MET A 1 1.33 10.62 10.40
CA MET A 1 0.17 10.24 9.58
C MET A 1 0.55 10.48 8.14
N ASP A 2 0.50 9.45 7.30
CA ASP A 2 0.87 9.59 5.89
C ASP A 2 -0.31 10.08 5.04
N PHE A 3 -0.03 10.31 3.76
CA PHE A 3 -1.01 10.81 2.80
C PHE A 3 -2.14 9.81 2.53
N VAL A 4 -1.83 8.50 2.46
CA VAL A 4 -2.83 7.48 2.11
C VAL A 4 -3.85 7.34 3.24
N THR A 5 -3.40 7.28 4.50
CA THR A 5 -4.28 7.23 5.67
C THR A 5 -5.15 8.49 5.76
N LEU A 6 -4.62 9.67 5.42
CA LEU A 6 -5.43 10.90 5.37
C LEU A 6 -6.55 10.79 4.33
N GLN A 7 -6.22 10.36 3.11
CA GLN A 7 -7.21 10.24 2.04
C GLN A 7 -8.22 9.12 2.30
N ALA A 8 -7.81 8.03 2.96
CA ALA A 8 -8.71 6.97 3.39
C ALA A 8 -9.77 7.46 4.38
N ARG A 9 -9.47 8.50 5.17
CA ARG A 9 -10.45 9.14 6.07
C ARG A 9 -11.33 10.15 5.34
N LEU A 10 -10.74 10.97 4.46
CA LEU A 10 -11.47 12.04 3.77
C LEU A 10 -12.38 11.53 2.66
N ARG A 11 -11.94 10.52 1.92
CA ARG A 11 -12.63 10.00 0.73
C ARG A 11 -12.44 8.47 0.60
N PRO A 12 -12.96 7.69 1.56
CA PRO A 12 -12.68 6.26 1.69
C PRO A 12 -12.93 5.45 0.42
N GLY A 13 -14.04 5.71 -0.27
CA GLY A 13 -14.44 5.00 -1.49
C GLY A 13 -13.86 5.54 -2.80
N SER A 14 -13.08 6.62 -2.78
CA SER A 14 -12.42 7.11 -4.00
C SER A 14 -11.28 6.18 -4.41
N ILE A 15 -11.08 6.02 -5.71
CA ILE A 15 -10.02 5.16 -6.26
C ILE A 15 -8.65 5.76 -5.90
N ALA A 16 -7.80 4.94 -5.29
CA ALA A 16 -6.41 5.27 -4.96
C ALA A 16 -5.43 4.68 -5.97
N VAL A 17 -5.66 3.43 -6.38
CA VAL A 17 -4.79 2.71 -7.33
C VAL A 17 -5.65 1.98 -8.35
N ASN A 18 -5.28 2.12 -9.62
CA ASN A 18 -5.86 1.39 -10.74
C ASN A 18 -4.77 0.58 -11.44
N ASP A 19 -4.70 -0.72 -11.19
CA ASP A 19 -3.81 -1.64 -11.87
C ASP A 19 -4.48 -2.18 -13.14
N VAL A 20 -4.16 -1.54 -14.25
CA VAL A 20 -4.67 -1.88 -15.59
C VAL A 20 -4.12 -3.23 -16.07
N THR A 21 -2.92 -3.64 -15.61
CA THR A 21 -2.28 -4.88 -16.07
C THR A 21 -3.01 -6.10 -15.52
N HIS A 22 -3.50 -6.01 -14.27
CA HIS A 22 -4.20 -7.12 -13.60
C HIS A 22 -5.72 -6.89 -13.47
N CYS A 23 -6.25 -5.82 -14.07
CA CYS A 23 -7.66 -5.42 -13.99
C CYS A 23 -8.16 -5.33 -12.53
N ARG A 24 -7.38 -4.67 -11.66
CA ARG A 24 -7.71 -4.50 -10.24
C ARG A 24 -7.69 -3.04 -9.87
N THR A 25 -8.59 -2.67 -8.96
CA THR A 25 -8.72 -1.32 -8.45
C THR A 25 -8.84 -1.37 -6.95
N TRP A 26 -8.22 -0.40 -6.27
CA TRP A 26 -8.35 -0.22 -4.83
C TRP A 26 -8.86 1.18 -4.55
N SER A 27 -9.86 1.27 -3.68
CA SER A 27 -10.20 2.51 -3.00
C SER A 27 -9.12 2.90 -1.98
N TYR A 28 -9.13 4.16 -1.52
CA TYR A 28 -8.19 4.60 -0.49
C TYR A 28 -8.27 3.76 0.79
N THR A 29 -9.46 3.36 1.23
CA THR A 29 -9.59 2.50 2.42
C THR A 29 -9.06 1.09 2.19
N GLU A 30 -9.33 0.50 1.03
CA GLU A 30 -8.80 -0.85 0.71
C GLU A 30 -7.27 -0.84 0.57
N PHE A 31 -6.73 0.24 0.00
CA PHE A 31 -5.30 0.40 -0.17
C PHE A 31 -4.59 0.64 1.16
N ASP A 32 -5.12 1.53 2.03
CA ASP A 32 -4.61 1.74 3.39
C ASP A 32 -4.60 0.44 4.21
N ASN A 33 -5.68 -0.34 4.13
CA ASN A 33 -5.75 -1.67 4.76
C ASN A 33 -4.69 -2.65 4.21
N THR A 34 -4.39 -2.56 2.92
CA THR A 34 -3.37 -3.42 2.28
C THR A 34 -1.97 -3.04 2.76
N ILE A 35 -1.66 -1.74 2.83
CA ILE A 35 -0.40 -1.23 3.40
C ILE A 35 -0.26 -1.67 4.86
N ASN A 36 -1.30 -1.51 5.68
CA ASN A 36 -1.25 -1.93 7.09
C ASN A 36 -0.96 -3.43 7.26
N ARG A 37 -1.50 -4.28 6.40
CA ARG A 37 -1.19 -5.73 6.39
C ARG A 37 0.26 -5.99 5.99
N LEU A 38 0.76 -5.28 4.98
CA LEU A 38 2.14 -5.39 4.53
C LEU A 38 3.13 -4.95 5.61
N VAL A 39 2.87 -3.82 6.28
CA VAL A 39 3.68 -3.32 7.39
C VAL A 39 3.73 -4.35 8.53
N SER A 40 2.58 -4.92 8.89
CA SER A 40 2.52 -5.99 9.89
C SER A 40 3.37 -7.20 9.48
N TRP A 41 3.28 -7.62 8.21
CA TRP A 41 4.12 -8.69 7.69
C TRP A 41 5.62 -8.34 7.75
N CYS A 42 6.01 -7.12 7.36
CA CYS A 42 7.40 -6.66 7.45
C CYS A 42 7.93 -6.68 8.88
N GLN A 43 7.14 -6.22 9.85
CA GLN A 43 7.50 -6.23 11.27
C GLN A 43 7.70 -7.67 11.79
N VAL A 44 6.82 -8.60 11.41
CA VAL A 44 6.96 -10.03 11.76
C VAL A 44 8.23 -10.63 11.15
N ASN A 45 8.65 -10.15 9.98
CA ASN A 45 9.91 -10.55 9.32
C ASN A 45 11.15 -9.80 9.84
N GLY A 46 11.00 -9.00 10.90
CA GLY A 46 12.11 -8.35 11.60
C GLY A 46 12.56 -7.02 11.01
N LEU A 47 11.83 -6.44 10.04
CA LEU A 47 12.13 -5.10 9.55
C LEU A 47 11.83 -4.06 10.64
N LYS A 48 12.75 -3.11 10.77
CA LYS A 48 12.67 -2.01 11.73
C LYS A 48 12.71 -0.67 11.01
N GLN A 49 12.30 0.36 11.75
CA GLN A 49 12.42 1.73 11.27
C GLN A 49 13.89 2.04 10.95
N GLY A 50 14.14 2.55 9.74
CA GLY A 50 15.49 2.87 9.24
C GLY A 50 16.14 1.76 8.42
N ASP A 51 15.56 0.55 8.40
CA ASP A 51 16.04 -0.50 7.52
C ASP A 51 15.76 -0.16 6.05
N ARG A 52 16.66 -0.61 5.18
CA ARG A 52 16.56 -0.41 3.73
C ARG A 52 15.87 -1.62 3.10
N VAL A 53 14.85 -1.35 2.29
CA VAL A 53 14.11 -2.37 1.55
C VAL A 53 14.41 -2.20 0.06
N ALA A 54 14.78 -3.29 -0.61
CA ALA A 54 14.92 -3.32 -2.06
C ALA A 54 13.70 -3.99 -2.67
N CYS A 55 13.14 -3.38 -3.71
CA CYS A 55 11.96 -3.89 -4.41
C CYS A 55 12.33 -4.20 -5.85
N LEU A 56 12.19 -5.46 -6.27
CA LEU A 56 12.33 -5.87 -7.66
C LEU A 56 10.97 -6.34 -8.17
N SER A 57 10.35 -5.53 -9.01
CA SER A 57 9.03 -5.84 -9.54
C SER A 57 8.72 -5.14 -10.86
N LYS A 58 7.72 -5.64 -11.56
CA LYS A 58 7.04 -4.89 -12.65
C LYS A 58 6.09 -3.86 -12.03
N ASN A 59 5.58 -2.92 -12.83
CA ASN A 59 4.57 -1.97 -12.38
C ASN A 59 3.29 -2.72 -11.95
N ARG A 60 3.02 -2.71 -10.65
CA ARG A 60 1.85 -3.32 -10.01
C ARG A 60 1.52 -2.61 -8.70
N ALA A 61 0.30 -2.76 -8.21
CA ALA A 61 -0.16 -2.07 -7.00
C ALA A 61 0.68 -2.36 -5.74
N GLU A 62 1.21 -3.58 -5.61
CA GLU A 62 2.02 -3.99 -4.46
C GLU A 62 3.36 -3.25 -4.38
N LEU A 63 3.90 -2.79 -5.53
CA LEU A 63 5.10 -1.96 -5.54
C LEU A 63 4.82 -0.56 -5.00
N VAL A 64 3.61 -0.04 -5.22
CA VAL A 64 3.17 1.27 -4.74
C VAL A 64 2.83 1.24 -3.25
N ALA A 65 2.52 0.05 -2.71
CA ALA A 65 2.18 -0.15 -1.30
C ALA A 65 3.40 -0.27 -0.36
N LEU A 66 4.61 -0.46 -0.92
CA LEU A 66 5.89 -0.53 -0.22
C LEU A 66 6.46 0.87 0.03
#